data_AF-X1EI68-F1
#
_entry.id   AF-X1EI68-F1
#
_cell.length_a   1.000
_cell.length_b   1.000
_cell.length_c   1.000
_cell.angle_alpha   90.00
_cell.angle_beta   90.00
_cell.angle_gamma   90.00
#
_symmetry.space_group_name_H-M   'P 1'
#
loop_
_entity.id
_entity.type
_entity.pdbx_description
1 polymer ?
#
loop_
_entity_poly.entity_id
_entity_poly.type
_entity_poly.pdbx_seq_one_letter_code
_entity_poly.pdbx_strand_id
1 'polypeptide(L)'
;MTKRVLGAIENPDVDVIAHPTCRLLGEREPVAIDLEAIFKAAVKNNKVLEINAMPDRLDLNDVHTFRARELGVKLAIETDAHSVAHLGFMRFGVSVARRAWCEPQHILNALPLEELLAFFK
;
A
#
# COMPACT_ATOMS: atom_id res chain seq x y z
N MET A 1 -16.26 3.27 9.08
CA MET A 1 -15.37 3.70 7.98
C MET A 1 -15.20 2.60 6.90
N THR A 2 -15.09 1.32 7.26
CA THR A 2 -14.88 0.18 6.32
C THR A 2 -15.70 0.22 5.02
N LYS A 3 -17.03 0.35 5.10
CA LYS A 3 -17.91 0.39 3.91
C LYS A 3 -17.52 1.48 2.89
N ARG A 4 -17.01 2.61 3.37
CA ARG A 4 -16.55 3.71 2.51
C ARG A 4 -15.31 3.31 1.71
N VAL A 5 -14.35 2.65 2.36
CA VAL A 5 -13.13 2.18 1.69
C VAL A 5 -13.47 1.06 0.70
N LEU A 6 -14.36 0.14 1.08
CA LEU A 6 -14.83 -0.92 0.18
C LEU A 6 -15.49 -0.36 -1.08
N GLY A 7 -16.33 0.67 -0.96
CA GLY A 7 -16.91 1.34 -2.13
C GLY A 7 -15.88 1.98 -3.05
N ALA A 8 -14.75 2.47 -2.52
CA ALA A 8 -13.64 2.96 -3.35
C ALA A 8 -12.90 1.81 -4.06
N ILE A 9 -12.69 0.68 -3.37
CA ILE A 9 -12.03 -0.51 -3.93
C ILE A 9 -12.87 -1.15 -5.05
N GLU A 10 -14.20 -1.09 -4.94
CA GLU A 10 -15.13 -1.62 -5.95
C GLU A 10 -15.25 -0.72 -7.19
N ASN A 11 -14.68 0.49 -7.17
CA ASN A 11 -14.70 1.38 -8.32
C ASN A 11 -13.73 0.87 -9.41
N PRO A 12 -14.17 0.71 -10.66
CA PRO A 12 -13.31 0.26 -11.76
C PRO A 12 -12.14 1.21 -12.04
N ASP A 13 -12.33 2.52 -11.83
CA ASP A 13 -11.34 3.57 -12.15
C ASP A 13 -10.29 3.80 -11.05
N VAL A 14 -10.40 3.09 -9.93
CA VAL A 14 -9.43 3.17 -8.82
C VAL A 14 -8.39 2.08 -8.99
N ASP A 15 -7.10 2.43 -8.96
CA ASP A 15 -6.02 1.45 -9.08
C ASP A 15 -5.35 1.12 -7.74
N VAL A 16 -5.07 2.16 -6.96
CA VAL A 16 -4.26 2.10 -5.74
C VAL A 16 -5.01 2.77 -4.58
N ILE A 17 -5.02 2.12 -3.41
CA ILE A 17 -5.46 2.76 -2.17
C ILE A 17 -4.21 3.23 -1.41
N ALA A 18 -3.99 4.54 -1.42
CA ALA A 18 -2.89 5.20 -0.72
C ALA A 18 -3.08 5.21 0.80
N HIS A 19 -1.98 5.02 1.54
CA HIS A 19 -1.82 5.04 3.00
C HIS A 19 -3.14 4.66 3.72
N PRO A 20 -3.54 3.37 3.66
CA PRO A 20 -4.92 2.96 3.88
C PRO A 20 -5.48 3.27 5.27
N THR A 21 -4.62 3.36 6.29
CA THR A 21 -5.03 3.63 7.67
C THR A 21 -5.02 5.12 8.00
N CYS A 22 -4.46 5.96 7.13
CA CYS A 22 -4.32 7.40 7.30
C CYS A 22 -3.60 7.82 8.60
N ARG A 23 -2.87 6.90 9.25
CA ARG A 23 -2.19 7.18 10.52
C ARG A 23 -1.09 8.23 10.33
N LEU A 24 -0.81 8.97 11.40
CA LEU A 24 0.37 9.81 11.56
C LEU A 24 1.03 9.45 12.89
N LEU A 25 2.26 8.93 12.86
CA LEU A 25 2.96 8.43 14.03
C LEU A 25 3.17 9.56 15.04
N GLY A 26 2.67 9.37 16.26
CA GLY A 26 2.74 10.37 17.33
C GLY A 26 1.67 11.46 17.28
N GLU A 27 0.86 11.53 16.22
CA GLU A 27 -0.15 12.59 16.05
C GLU A 27 -1.57 12.06 15.84
N ARG A 28 -1.75 11.04 14.99
CA ARG A 28 -3.07 10.54 14.59
C ARG A 28 -3.08 9.02 14.53
N GLU A 29 -3.95 8.43 15.36
CA GLU A 29 -4.22 7.01 15.33
C GLU A 29 -4.81 6.54 13.97
N PRO A 30 -4.55 5.29 13.57
CA PRO A 30 -5.20 4.65 12.42
C PRO A 30 -6.73 4.83 12.42
N VAL A 31 -7.32 5.06 11.25
CA VAL A 31 -8.78 5.04 11.12
C VAL A 31 -9.33 3.64 11.41
N ALA A 32 -10.47 3.56 12.09
CA ALA A 32 -11.11 2.29 12.40
C ALA A 32 -11.74 1.64 11.15
N ILE A 33 -10.95 0.80 10.48
CA ILE A 33 -11.32 0.02 9.30
C ILE A 33 -10.99 -1.46 9.50
N ASP A 34 -11.80 -2.32 8.90
CA ASP A 34 -11.51 -3.76 8.85
C ASP A 34 -10.52 -4.03 7.70
N LEU A 35 -9.23 -4.10 8.06
CA LEU A 35 -8.16 -4.33 7.11
C LEU A 35 -8.23 -5.71 6.44
N GLU A 36 -8.72 -6.73 7.13
CA GLU A 36 -8.86 -8.07 6.55
C GLU A 36 -9.92 -8.06 5.42
N ALA A 37 -11.05 -7.37 5.65
CA ALA A 37 -12.05 -7.16 4.61
C ALA A 37 -11.50 -6.35 3.43
N ILE A 38 -10.72 -5.30 3.71
CA ILE A 38 -10.08 -4.46 2.69
C ILE A 38 -9.09 -5.27 1.85
N PHE A 39 -8.24 -6.10 2.46
CA PHE A 39 -7.27 -6.93 1.73
C PHE A 39 -7.98 -7.92 0.80
N LYS A 40 -9.02 -8.60 1.28
CA LYS A 40 -9.81 -9.52 0.45
C LYS A 40 -10.49 -8.80 -0.71
N ALA A 41 -11.03 -7.60 -0.46
CA ALA A 41 -11.64 -6.79 -1.51
C ALA A 41 -10.60 -6.29 -2.53
N ALA A 42 -9.41 -5.92 -2.08
CA ALA A 42 -8.32 -5.50 -2.96
C ALA A 42 -7.90 -6.65 -3.90
N VAL A 43 -7.70 -7.86 -3.36
CA VAL A 43 -7.41 -9.05 -4.19
C VAL A 43 -8.53 -9.33 -5.19
N LYS A 44 -9.78 -9.34 -4.72
CA LYS A 44 -10.95 -9.62 -5.56
C LYS A 44 -11.09 -8.65 -6.74
N ASN A 45 -10.79 -7.37 -6.51
CA ASN A 45 -10.96 -6.31 -7.50
C ASN A 45 -9.64 -5.90 -8.18
N ASN A 46 -8.57 -6.69 -8.01
CA ASN A 46 -7.23 -6.42 -8.54
C ASN A 46 -6.70 -5.01 -8.18
N LYS A 47 -6.94 -4.56 -6.94
CA LYS A 47 -6.48 -3.26 -6.44
C LYS A 47 -5.17 -3.40 -5.68
N VAL A 48 -4.35 -2.38 -5.78
CA VAL A 48 -3.03 -2.29 -5.14
C VAL A 48 -3.16 -1.53 -3.82
N LEU A 49 -2.41 -1.95 -2.79
CA LEU A 49 -2.31 -1.20 -1.53
C LEU A 49 -0.93 -0.59 -1.35
N GLU A 50 -0.90 0.62 -0.80
CA GLU A 50 0.34 1.37 -0.60
C GLU A 50 1.10 0.97 0.69
N ILE A 51 2.42 0.96 0.59
CA ILE A 51 3.39 1.07 1.68
C ILE A 51 4.03 2.45 1.57
N ASN A 52 3.47 3.40 2.31
CA ASN A 52 3.92 4.77 2.32
C ASN A 52 5.22 4.91 3.11
N ALA A 53 6.29 5.35 2.44
CA ALA A 53 7.61 5.44 3.03
C ALA A 53 7.87 6.76 3.79
N MET A 54 6.89 7.67 3.85
CA MET A 54 7.01 8.88 4.68
C MET A 54 7.24 8.48 6.14
N PRO A 55 8.30 8.99 6.81
CA PRO A 55 8.64 8.61 8.19
C PRO A 55 7.48 8.77 9.18
N ASP A 56 6.67 9.81 9.00
CA ASP A 56 5.54 10.09 9.88
C ASP A 56 4.33 9.19 9.59
N ARG A 57 4.35 8.39 8.51
CA ARG A 57 3.26 7.47 8.13
C ARG A 57 3.66 6.01 8.33
N LEU A 58 4.60 5.51 7.52
CA LEU A 58 4.94 4.09 7.42
C LEU A 58 3.70 3.19 7.27
N ASP A 59 2.81 3.53 6.34
CA ASP A 59 1.45 2.98 6.22
C ASP A 59 1.20 2.37 4.84
N LEU A 60 0.97 1.08 4.68
CA LEU A 60 0.79 0.06 5.71
C LEU A 60 2.05 -0.20 6.56
N ASN A 61 1.84 -0.57 7.83
CA ASN A 61 2.91 -1.09 8.67
C ASN A 61 3.33 -2.51 8.25
N ASP A 62 4.41 -3.01 8.84
CA ASP A 62 4.98 -4.32 8.50
C ASP A 62 4.04 -5.50 8.79
N VAL A 63 3.32 -5.50 9.92
CA VAL A 63 2.36 -6.57 10.27
C VAL A 63 1.20 -6.64 9.26
N HIS A 64 0.63 -5.49 8.90
CA HIS A 64 -0.45 -5.41 7.92
C HIS A 64 0.05 -5.69 6.51
N THR A 65 1.26 -5.25 6.16
CA THR A 65 1.91 -5.58 4.90
C THR A 65 2.16 -7.08 4.78
N PHE A 66 2.62 -7.74 5.85
CA PHE A 66 2.80 -9.19 5.88
C PHE A 66 1.47 -9.90 5.60
N ARG A 67 0.39 -9.46 6.26
CA ARG A 67 -0.93 -10.06 6.08
C ARG A 67 -1.50 -9.80 4.68
N ALA A 68 -1.35 -8.59 4.14
CA ALA A 68 -1.76 -8.26 2.78
C ALA A 68 -1.05 -9.13 1.75
N ARG A 69 0.28 -9.31 1.91
CA ARG A 69 1.08 -10.22 1.09
C ARG A 69 0.61 -11.67 1.19
N GLU A 70 0.33 -12.20 2.39
CA GLU A 70 -0.22 -13.55 2.56
C GLU A 70 -1.53 -13.78 1.79
N LEU A 71 -2.37 -12.76 1.72
CA LEU A 71 -3.63 -12.81 1.00
C LEU A 71 -3.47 -12.62 -0.52
N GLY A 72 -2.26 -12.32 -1.00
CA GLY A 72 -1.97 -12.10 -2.42
C GLY A 72 -2.23 -10.68 -2.91
N VAL A 73 -2.35 -9.70 -2.00
CA VAL A 73 -2.47 -8.29 -2.38
C VAL A 73 -1.18 -7.82 -3.06
N LYS A 74 -1.30 -7.20 -4.24
CA LYS A 74 -0.19 -6.46 -4.85
C LYS A 74 0.06 -5.18 -4.07
N LEU A 75 1.32 -4.90 -3.76
CA LEU A 75 1.73 -3.77 -2.94
C LEU A 75 2.55 -2.77 -3.78
N ALA A 76 2.40 -1.47 -3.51
CA ALA A 76 3.24 -0.43 -4.09
C ALA A 76 3.94 0.36 -2.98
N ILE A 77 5.22 0.65 -3.17
CA ILE A 77 6.02 1.49 -2.27
C ILE A 77 6.14 2.88 -2.89
N GLU A 78 5.82 3.91 -2.12
CA GLU A 78 5.96 5.30 -2.55
C GLU A 78 6.43 6.16 -1.37
N THR A 79 6.66 7.47 -1.56
CA THR A 79 7.37 8.33 -0.59
C THR A 79 6.58 9.51 -0.04
N ASP A 80 5.38 9.75 -0.57
CA ASP A 80 4.54 10.93 -0.35
C ASP A 80 5.34 12.23 -0.51
N ALA A 81 6.20 12.27 -1.53
CA ALA A 81 7.24 13.28 -1.64
C ALA A 81 6.67 14.67 -1.95
N HIS A 82 6.78 15.56 -0.98
CA HIS A 82 6.48 17.00 -1.08
C HIS A 82 7.75 17.86 -1.28
N SER A 83 8.91 17.23 -1.32
CA SER A 83 10.18 17.84 -1.71
C SER A 83 11.10 16.79 -2.35
N VAL A 84 12.10 17.21 -3.12
CA VAL A 84 13.08 16.31 -3.74
C VAL A 84 13.80 15.46 -2.70
N ALA A 85 14.08 16.01 -1.52
CA ALA A 85 14.73 15.28 -0.44
C ALA A 85 13.90 14.09 0.06
N HIS A 86 12.57 14.17 -0.01
CA HIS A 86 11.68 13.10 0.46
C HIS A 86 11.76 11.85 -0.42
N LEU A 87 12.22 11.95 -1.67
CA LEU A 87 12.47 10.78 -2.52
C LEU A 87 13.47 9.81 -1.88
N GLY A 88 14.38 10.32 -1.03
CA GLY A 88 15.33 9.51 -0.25
C GLY A 88 14.67 8.62 0.81
N PHE A 89 13.39 8.84 1.14
CA PHE A 89 12.66 8.04 2.12
C PHE A 89 12.25 6.67 1.62
N MET A 90 12.35 6.37 0.32
CA MET A 90 12.06 5.06 -0.27
C MET A 90 12.68 3.88 0.52
N ARG A 91 13.87 4.09 1.10
CA ARG A 91 14.56 3.13 1.97
C ARG A 91 13.71 2.63 3.15
N PHE A 92 12.81 3.46 3.68
CA PHE A 92 11.94 3.11 4.80
C PHE A 92 10.81 2.20 4.34
N GLY A 93 10.17 2.49 3.21
CA GLY A 93 9.16 1.63 2.60
C GLY A 93 9.73 0.26 2.21
N VAL A 94 10.93 0.21 1.61
CA VAL A 94 11.65 -1.04 1.34
C VAL A 94 11.94 -1.80 2.64
N SER A 95 12.29 -1.10 3.71
CA SER A 95 12.53 -1.73 5.02
C SER A 95 11.27 -2.34 5.61
N VAL A 96 10.12 -1.67 5.51
CA VAL A 96 8.80 -2.22 5.89
C VAL A 96 8.47 -3.46 5.07
N ALA A 97 8.61 -3.40 3.74
CA ALA A 97 8.37 -4.52 2.85
C ALA A 97 9.25 -5.74 3.20
N ARG A 98 10.54 -5.52 3.49
CA ARG A 98 11.46 -6.60 3.93
C ARG A 98 11.05 -7.21 5.27
N ARG A 99 10.63 -6.39 6.24
CA ARG A 99 10.13 -6.88 7.54
C ARG A 99 8.85 -7.71 7.38
N ALA A 100 8.04 -7.38 6.38
CA ALA A 100 6.87 -8.15 5.96
C ALA A 100 7.19 -9.36 5.06
N TRP A 101 8.48 -9.68 4.88
CA TRP A 101 9.03 -10.69 3.97
C TRP A 101 8.43 -10.63 2.56
N CYS A 102 8.32 -9.42 2.02
CA CYS A 102 7.99 -9.22 0.62
C CYS A 102 9.24 -9.47 -0.24
N GLU A 103 9.10 -10.36 -1.21
CA GLU A 103 9.96 -10.49 -2.39
C GLU A 103 9.53 -9.53 -3.53
N PRO A 104 10.39 -9.29 -4.54
CA PRO A 104 10.08 -8.38 -5.66
C PRO A 104 8.73 -8.66 -6.35
N GLN A 105 8.33 -9.92 -6.51
CA GLN A 105 7.06 -10.28 -7.14
C GLN A 105 5.81 -9.79 -6.40
N HIS A 106 5.93 -9.39 -5.13
CA HIS A 106 4.84 -8.79 -4.35
C HIS A 106 4.75 -7.27 -4.53
N ILE A 107 5.83 -6.63 -5.01
CA ILE A 107 5.98 -5.17 -5.08
C ILE A 107 5.86 -4.71 -6.54
N LEU A 108 4.85 -3.91 -6.83
CA LEU A 108 4.54 -3.43 -8.17
C LEU A 108 5.68 -2.59 -8.78
N ASN A 109 6.39 -1.82 -7.95
CA ASN A 109 7.52 -0.98 -8.39
C ASN A 109 8.70 -1.79 -8.95
N ALA A 110 8.75 -3.10 -8.72
CA ALA A 110 9.80 -3.96 -9.23
C ALA A 110 9.53 -4.48 -10.66
N LEU A 111 8.35 -4.22 -11.21
CA LEU A 111 8.02 -4.59 -12.59
C LEU A 111 8.79 -3.73 -13.60
N PRO A 112 9.18 -4.28 -14.76
CA PRO A 112 9.53 -3.50 -15.93
C PRO A 112 8.39 -2.56 -16.32
N LEU A 113 8.73 -1.41 -16.92
CA LEU A 113 7.76 -0.37 -17.28
C LEU A 113 6.61 -0.90 -18.16
N GLU A 114 6.91 -1.75 -19.14
CA GLU A 114 5.89 -2.31 -20.03
C GLU A 114 4.88 -3.19 -19.27
N GLU A 115 5.36 -4.00 -18.33
CA GLU A 115 4.51 -4.84 -17.49
C GLU A 115 3.68 -4.01 -16.50
N LEU A 116 4.28 -2.95 -15.94
CA LEU A 116 3.56 -2.01 -15.08
C LEU A 116 2.42 -1.31 -15.83
N LEU A 117 2.68 -0.84 -17.05
CA LEU A 117 1.66 -0.20 -17.88
C LEU A 117 0.60 -1.19 -18.35
N ALA A 118 0.96 -2.46 -18.57
CA ALA A 118 -0.01 -3.51 -18.90
C ALA A 118 -0.89 -3.89 -17.71
N PHE A 119 -0.37 -3.80 -16.48
CA PHE A 119 -1.12 -4.11 -15.26
C PHE A 119 -2.33 -3.18 -15.03
N PHE A 120 -2.23 -1.92 -15.45
CA PHE A 120 -3.29 -0.90 -15.30
C PHE A 120 -4.14 -0.68 -16.56
N LYS A 121 -4.07 -1.58 -17.55
CA LYS A 121 -4.92 -1.55 -18.75
C LYS A 121 -6.06 -2.56 -18.62
#